data_AF-A0A0Q0W5A7-F1
#
_entry.id   AF-A0A0Q0W5A7-F1
#
_cell.length_a   1.000
_cell.length_b   1.000
_cell.length_c   1.000
_cell.angle_alpha   90.00
_cell.angle_beta   90.00
_cell.angle_gamma   90.00
#
_symmetry.space_group_name_H-M   'P 1'
#
loop_
_entity.id
_entity.type
_entity.pdbx_description
1 polymer ?
#
loop_
_entity_poly.entity_id
_entity_poly.type
_entity_poly.pdbx_seq_one_letter_code
_entity_poly.pdbx_strand_id
1 'polypeptide(L)'
;MYVIVLAVIALVMAWVLQIIFKHIEIKGGYWNILVGATIGALLGELILGNWGWMLWSFNVIAGIIGSFLIGWIYMLIFKKFKKKAEKIEVSNESNS
;
A
#
# COMPACT_ATOMS: atom_id res chain seq x y z
N MET A 1 7.24 -19.84 7.88
CA MET A 1 5.98 -19.98 7.10
C MET A 1 5.11 -18.74 7.18
N TYR A 2 4.99 -18.10 8.36
CA TYR A 2 4.40 -16.76 8.52
C TYR A 2 4.81 -15.73 7.44
N VAL A 3 6.13 -15.48 7.29
CA VAL A 3 6.66 -14.49 6.32
C VAL A 3 6.26 -14.81 4.88
N ILE A 4 6.12 -16.09 4.54
CA ILE A 4 5.69 -16.53 3.21
C ILE A 4 4.22 -16.16 3.00
N VAL A 5 3.35 -16.44 3.98
CA VAL A 5 1.92 -16.07 3.91
C VAL A 5 1.78 -14.57 3.78
N LEU A 6 2.49 -13.81 4.61
CA LEU A 6 2.51 -12.35 4.54
C LEU A 6 2.96 -11.86 3.16
N ALA A 7 4.06 -12.40 2.62
CA ALA A 7 4.55 -12.01 1.30
C ALA A 7 3.54 -12.31 0.19
N VAL A 8 2.86 -13.46 0.24
CA VAL A 8 1.80 -13.82 -0.71
C VAL A 8 0.63 -12.85 -0.60
N ILE A 9 0.14 -12.57 0.61
CA ILE A 9 -0.95 -11.61 0.83
C ILE A 9 -0.57 -10.22 0.35
N ALA A 10 0.62 -9.74 0.67
CA ALA A 10 1.11 -8.44 0.23
C ALA A 10 1.21 -8.34 -1.30
N LEU A 11 1.74 -9.37 -1.99
CA LEU A 11 1.84 -9.43 -3.44
C LEU A 11 0.47 -9.39 -4.11
N VAL A 12 -0.46 -10.23 -3.63
CA VAL A 12 -1.84 -10.29 -4.13
C VAL A 12 -2.54 -8.95 -3.91
N MET A 13 -2.42 -8.38 -2.72
CA MET A 13 -3.07 -7.11 -2.39
C MET A 13 -2.46 -5.92 -3.13
N ALA A 14 -1.15 -5.91 -3.35
CA ALA A 14 -0.50 -4.91 -4.18
C ALA A 14 -1.00 -4.96 -5.63
N TRP A 15 -1.17 -6.17 -6.17
CA TRP A 15 -1.73 -6.35 -7.52
C TRP A 15 -3.20 -5.91 -7.59
N VAL A 16 -4.01 -6.25 -6.58
CA VAL A 16 -5.40 -5.79 -6.46
C VAL A 16 -5.47 -4.26 -6.39
N LEU A 17 -4.65 -3.62 -5.56
CA LEU A 17 -4.57 -2.16 -5.47
C LEU A 17 -4.13 -1.53 -6.79
N GLN A 18 -3.14 -2.12 -7.47
CA GLN A 18 -2.72 -1.66 -8.79
C GLN A 18 -3.87 -1.72 -9.80
N ILE A 19 -4.72 -2.75 -9.76
CA ILE A 19 -5.87 -2.88 -10.65
C ILE A 19 -6.97 -1.87 -10.32
N ILE A 20 -7.28 -1.70 -9.04
CA ILE A 20 -8.34 -0.78 -8.59
C ILE A 20 -7.95 0.68 -8.86
N PHE A 21 -6.67 1.02 -8.64
CA PHE A 21 -6.16 2.38 -8.73
C PHE A 21 -5.25 2.58 -9.95
N LYS A 22 -5.51 1.91 -11.08
CA LYS A 22 -4.73 2.05 -12.34
C LYS A 22 -4.53 3.50 -12.79
N HIS A 23 -5.47 4.39 -12.45
CA HIS A 23 -5.44 5.80 -12.82
C HIS A 23 -4.52 6.66 -11.93
N ILE A 24 -3.97 6.10 -10.85
CA ILE A 24 -3.04 6.78 -9.95
C ILE A 24 -1.62 6.42 -10.37
N GLU A 25 -0.97 7.31 -11.11
CA GLU A 25 0.45 7.16 -11.42
C GLU A 25 1.31 7.39 -10.17
N ILE A 26 1.90 6.31 -9.65
CA ILE A 26 2.84 6.37 -8.55
C ILE A 26 4.26 6.25 -9.08
N LYS A 27 5.07 7.27 -8.81
CA LYS A 27 6.53 7.24 -9.06
C LYS A 27 7.12 6.09 -8.25
N GLY A 28 7.81 5.15 -8.89
CA GLY A 28 8.27 3.87 -8.29
C GLY A 28 7.38 2.65 -8.60
N GLY A 29 6.20 2.87 -9.19
CA GLY A 29 5.37 1.81 -9.76
C GLY A 29 4.87 0.77 -8.76
N TYR A 30 4.78 -0.49 -9.21
CA TYR A 30 4.27 -1.62 -8.44
C TYR A 30 5.00 -1.80 -7.10
N TRP A 31 6.31 -1.55 -7.04
CA TRP A 31 7.12 -1.75 -5.83
C TRP A 31 6.70 -0.85 -4.67
N ASN A 32 6.30 0.40 -4.94
CA ASN A 32 5.80 1.29 -3.90
C ASN A 32 4.43 0.86 -3.38
N ILE A 33 3.58 0.34 -4.26
CA ILE A 33 2.28 -0.24 -3.87
C ILE A 33 2.52 -1.49 -3.00
N LEU A 34 3.51 -2.31 -3.36
CA LEU A 34 3.89 -3.50 -2.59
C LEU A 34 4.37 -3.16 -1.19
N VAL A 35 5.19 -2.12 -1.04
CA VAL A 35 5.63 -1.64 0.29
C VAL A 35 4.42 -1.20 1.12
N GLY A 36 3.53 -0.38 0.56
CA GLY A 36 2.30 0.04 1.24
C GLY A 36 1.41 -1.12 1.67
N ALA A 37 1.21 -2.10 0.78
CA ALA A 37 0.44 -3.32 1.07
C ALA A 37 1.11 -4.18 2.15
N THR A 38 2.45 -4.33 2.12
CA THR A 38 3.20 -5.11 3.11
C THR A 38 3.09 -4.49 4.50
N ILE A 39 3.28 -3.17 4.61
CA ILE A 39 3.11 -2.44 5.87
C ILE A 39 1.66 -2.58 6.34
N GLY A 40 0.70 -2.48 5.43
CA GLY A 40 -0.70 -2.69 5.74
C GLY A 40 -1.01 -4.08 6.26
N ALA A 41 -0.45 -5.14 5.68
CA ALA A 41 -0.62 -6.52 6.13
C ALA A 41 -0.17 -6.68 7.59
N LEU A 42 1.03 -6.16 7.91
CA LEU A 42 1.61 -6.19 9.24
C LEU A 42 0.76 -5.42 10.25
N LEU A 43 0.37 -4.18 9.91
CA LEU A 43 -0.43 -3.35 10.80
C LEU A 43 -1.85 -3.90 10.99
N GLY A 44 -2.44 -4.45 9.93
CA GLY A 44 -3.76 -5.07 9.98
C GLY A 44 -3.79 -6.23 10.96
N GLU A 45 -2.84 -7.15 10.83
CA GLU A 45 -2.71 -8.25 11.78
C GLU A 45 -2.41 -7.77 13.21
N LEU A 46 -1.47 -6.84 13.37
CA LEU A 46 -1.07 -6.34 14.70
C LEU A 46 -2.23 -5.66 15.43
N ILE A 47 -3.05 -4.88 14.72
CA ILE A 47 -4.14 -4.08 15.31
C ILE A 47 -5.40 -4.93 15.49
N LEU A 48 -5.77 -5.74 14.49
CA LEU A 48 -6.99 -6.54 14.54
C LEU A 48 -6.79 -7.81 15.37
N GLY A 49 -5.55 -8.28 15.52
CA GLY A 49 -5.20 -9.44 16.33
C GLY A 49 -5.62 -10.77 15.73
N ASN A 50 -5.62 -11.81 16.57
CA ASN A 50 -5.84 -13.19 16.16
C ASN A 50 -7.32 -13.59 16.30
N TRP A 51 -8.05 -13.56 15.20
CA TRP A 51 -9.44 -14.00 15.14
C TRP A 51 -9.82 -14.45 13.73
N GLY A 52 -10.88 -15.24 13.61
CA GLY A 52 -11.31 -15.73 12.30
C GLY A 52 -10.30 -16.69 11.68
N TRP A 53 -9.95 -16.47 10.41
CA TRP A 53 -9.10 -17.39 9.67
C TRP A 53 -7.61 -17.09 9.84
N MET A 54 -6.91 -18.05 10.43
CA MET A 54 -5.46 -18.03 10.59
C MET A 54 -4.77 -19.05 9.69
N LEU A 55 -3.66 -18.66 9.09
CA LEU A 55 -2.80 -19.53 8.28
C LEU A 55 -1.35 -19.33 8.74
N TRP A 56 -0.72 -20.37 9.28
CA TRP A 56 0.65 -20.29 9.82
C TRP A 56 0.87 -19.15 10.81
N SER A 57 -0.06 -19.00 11.75
CA SER A 57 -0.10 -17.92 12.75
C SER A 57 -0.30 -16.52 12.19
N PHE A 58 -0.55 -16.38 10.88
CA PHE A 58 -0.93 -15.11 10.26
C PHE A 58 -2.46 -15.02 10.13
N ASN A 59 -3.07 -13.95 10.64
CA ASN A 59 -4.49 -13.69 10.40
C ASN A 59 -4.69 -13.16 8.97
N VAL A 60 -5.18 -14.02 8.08
CA VAL A 60 -5.30 -13.73 6.64
C VAL A 60 -6.28 -12.58 6.39
N ILE A 61 -7.41 -12.58 7.11
CA ILE A 61 -8.47 -11.58 6.93
C ILE A 61 -7.97 -10.22 7.40
N ALA A 62 -7.36 -10.17 8.59
CA ALA A 62 -6.77 -8.95 9.12
C ALA A 62 -5.68 -8.39 8.20
N GLY A 63 -4.81 -9.27 7.68
CA GLY A 63 -3.77 -8.92 6.72
C GLY A 63 -4.34 -8.31 5.43
N ILE A 64 -5.40 -8.89 4.87
CA ILE A 64 -6.07 -8.35 3.67
C ILE A 64 -6.65 -6.97 3.94
N ILE A 65 -7.39 -6.80 5.03
CA ILE A 65 -8.03 -5.52 5.40
C ILE A 65 -6.97 -4.44 5.62
N GLY A 66 -5.93 -4.75 6.41
CA GLY A 66 -4.84 -3.83 6.66
C GLY A 66 -4.08 -3.45 5.39
N SER A 67 -3.75 -4.43 4.54
CA SER A 67 -3.09 -4.21 3.25
C SER A 67 -3.88 -3.27 2.37
N PHE A 68 -5.20 -3.47 2.30
CA PHE A 68 -6.09 -2.67 1.48
C PHE A 68 -6.16 -1.22 2.00
N LEU A 69 -6.49 -1.03 3.28
CA LEU A 69 -6.69 0.29 3.87
C LEU A 69 -5.40 1.11 3.89
N ILE A 70 -4.32 0.54 4.42
CA ILE A 70 -3.03 1.23 4.53
C ILE A 70 -2.40 1.41 3.15
N GLY A 71 -2.46 0.40 2.28
CA GLY A 71 -2.00 0.51 0.91
C GLY A 71 -2.72 1.62 0.16
N TRP A 72 -4.05 1.72 0.29
CA TRP A 72 -4.81 2.82 -0.30
C TRP A 72 -4.39 4.18 0.27
N ILE A 73 -4.33 4.34 1.59
CA ILE A 73 -3.90 5.59 2.24
C ILE A 73 -2.50 6.00 1.74
N TYR A 74 -1.57 5.06 1.64
CA TYR A 74 -0.23 5.28 1.13
C TYR A 74 -0.25 5.83 -0.30
N MET A 75 -1.08 5.27 -1.19
CA MET A 75 -1.24 5.76 -2.57
C MET A 75 -1.79 7.19 -2.62
N LEU A 76 -2.76 7.53 -1.76
CA LEU A 76 -3.31 8.89 -1.69
C LEU A 76 -2.29 9.92 -1.21
N ILE A 77 -1.48 9.55 -0.22
CA ILE A 77 -0.39 10.38 0.30
C ILE A 77 0.64 10.66 -0.80
N PHE A 78 1.06 9.63 -1.54
CA PHE A 78 2.00 9.79 -2.66
C PHE A 78 1.46 10.69 -3.77
N LYS A 79 0.18 10.54 -4.12
CA LYS A 79 -0.49 11.41 -5.09
C LYS A 79 -0.46 12.88 -4.66
N LYS A 80 -0.70 13.16 -3.38
CA LYS A 80 -0.64 14.53 -2.84
C LYS A 80 0.77 15.11 -2.90
N PHE A 81 1.79 14.31 -2.58
CA PHE A 81 3.18 14.77 -2.67
C PHE A 81 3.62 15.04 -4.10
N LYS A 82 3.24 14.21 -5.08
CA LYS A 82 3.49 14.46 -6.52
C LYS A 82 2.91 15.80 -6.96
N LYS A 83 1.62 16.03 -6.69
CA LYS A 83 0.94 17.29 -7.06
C LYS A 83 1.59 18.52 -6.42
N LYS A 84 2.08 18.39 -5.18
CA LYS A 84 2.79 19.48 -4.49
C LYS A 84 4.15 19.76 -5.13
N ALA A 85 4.89 18.73 -5.53
CA ALA A 85 6.19 18.87 -6.19
C ALA A 85 6.07 19.57 -7.56
N GLU A 86 5.11 19.14 -8.40
CA GLU A 86 4.86 19.76 -9.72
C GLU A 86 4.51 21.26 -9.60
N LYS A 87 3.73 21.64 -8.58
CA LYS A 87 3.39 23.05 -8.35
C LYS A 87 4.62 23.91 -8.02
N ILE A 88 5.60 23.36 -7.29
CA ILE A 88 6.81 24.09 -6.89
C ILE A 88 7.72 24.30 -8.11
N GLU A 89 7.87 23.28 -8.95
CA GLU A 89 8.70 23.32 -10.16
C GLU A 89 8.22 24.42 -11.14
N VAL A 90 6.92 24.45 -11.44
CA VAL A 90 6.33 25.49 -12.30
C VAL A 90 6.50 26.90 -11.73
N SER A 91 6.43 27.07 -10.41
CA SER A 91 6.65 28.37 -9.78
C SER A 91 8.11 28.84 -9.86
N ASN A 92 9.08 27.93 -9.90
CA ASN A 92 10.49 28.28 -10.03
C ASN A 92 10.85 28.66 -11.48
N GLU A 93 10.29 27.95 -12.48
CA GLU A 93 10.48 28.32 -13.88
C GLU A 93 9.85 29.67 -14.23
N SER A 94 8.70 30.02 -13.64
CA SER A 94 8.05 31.33 -13.87
C SER A 94 8.80 32.51 -13.24
N ASN A 95 9.71 32.27 -12.30
CA ASN A 95 10.48 33.31 -11.59
C ASN A 95 11.94 33.42 -12.09
N SER A 96 12.31 32.64 -13.11
CA SER A 96 13.62 32.70 -13.78
C SER A 96 13.51 33.42 -15.12
#